data_AF-A0A2V5W275-F1
#
_entry.id   AF-A0A2V5W275-F1
#
_cell.length_a   1.000
_cell.length_b   1.000
_cell.length_c   1.000
_cell.angle_alpha   90.00
_cell.angle_beta   90.00
_cell.angle_gamma   90.00
#
_symmetry.space_group_name_H-M   'P 1'
#
loop_
_entity.id
_entity.type
_entity.pdbx_description
1 polymer ?
#
loop_
_entity_poly.entity_id
_entity_poly.type
_entity_poly.pdbx_seq_one_letter_code
_entity_poly.pdbx_strand_id
1 'polypeptide(L)'
;MDGAITAPDVIEGEASASVERPLKRVPLVLNRRNFSWITERISGAVEGAAPRWWWVTFAITSMVAMFGLFCLGYQISTGVGVWGLNHPVGWAWDITNFVFWIGIGHAGTLISAILYLLRQKWRTSINRSAEAMTLFAVICAAIFPGVHVGRVWMAWYLAPLPNNYGIWPNFRSPLLWDVFAV
;
A
#
# COMPACT_ATOMS: atom_id res chain seq x y z
N MET A 1 -11.93 34.19 28.80
CA MET A 1 -10.78 33.65 29.54
C MET A 1 -10.65 32.20 29.13
N ASP A 2 -9.88 31.90 28.09
CA ASP A 2 -9.45 30.54 27.75
C ASP A 2 -8.05 30.68 27.13
N GLY A 3 -7.06 30.86 27.99
CA GLY A 3 -5.65 31.08 27.67
C GLY A 3 -4.92 29.80 27.28
N ALA A 4 -5.48 29.00 26.37
CA ALA A 4 -4.77 27.86 25.82
C ALA A 4 -3.77 28.36 24.77
N ILE A 5 -2.47 28.21 25.07
CA ILE A 5 -1.38 28.54 24.16
C ILE A 5 -1.61 27.81 22.84
N THR A 6 -1.70 28.57 21.76
CA THR A 6 -1.90 27.99 20.43
C THR A 6 -0.54 27.67 19.82
N ALA A 7 -0.46 26.59 19.02
CA ALA A 7 0.76 26.19 18.33
C ALA A 7 1.57 27.31 17.61
N PRO A 8 0.95 28.39 17.06
CA PRO A 8 1.72 29.51 16.51
C PRO A 8 2.50 30.34 17.55
N ASP A 9 2.03 30.43 18.80
CA ASP A 9 2.64 31.31 19.81
C ASP A 9 4.02 30.82 20.27
N VAL A 10 4.27 29.52 20.17
CA VAL A 10 5.58 28.90 20.50
C VAL A 10 6.64 29.20 19.42
N ILE A 11 6.21 29.46 18.18
CA ILE A 11 7.11 29.61 17.03
C ILE A 11 7.62 31.06 16.89
N GLU A 12 6.84 32.04 17.35
CA GLU A 12 7.21 33.46 17.23
C GLU A 12 8.35 33.88 18.17
N GLY A 13 8.52 33.21 19.32
CA GLY A 13 9.57 33.53 20.30
C GLY A 13 10.99 33.17 19.87
N GLU A 14 11.17 32.13 19.06
CA GLU A 14 12.50 31.67 18.59
C GLU A 14 12.98 32.38 17.31
N ALA A 15 12.09 33.11 16.62
CA ALA A 15 12.33 33.60 15.26
C ALA A 15 13.07 34.95 15.17
N SER A 16 13.33 35.63 16.28
CA SER A 16 13.82 37.03 16.25
C SER A 16 15.33 37.22 16.04
N ALA A 17 16.13 36.15 15.91
CA ALA A 17 17.60 36.25 15.94
C ALA A 17 18.37 35.78 14.68
N SER A 18 17.73 35.52 13.53
CA SER A 18 18.44 35.04 12.31
C SER A 18 18.31 35.97 11.10
N VAL A 19 19.44 36.24 10.43
CA VAL A 19 19.66 37.25 9.37
C VAL A 19 19.18 36.80 7.98
N GLU A 20 18.83 35.54 7.78
CA GLU A 20 18.19 35.09 6.55
C GLU A 20 16.71 35.41 6.61
N ARG A 21 16.16 36.13 5.62
CA ARG A 21 14.70 36.29 5.47
C ARG A 21 14.09 34.89 5.51
N PRO A 22 13.39 34.49 6.59
CA PRO A 22 12.90 33.13 6.69
C PRO A 22 11.87 32.96 5.57
N LEU A 23 12.12 32.01 4.65
CA LEU A 23 11.14 31.66 3.63
C LEU A 23 9.84 31.34 4.34
N LYS A 24 8.83 32.21 4.18
CA LYS A 24 7.55 32.09 4.86
C LYS A 24 6.85 30.84 4.33
N ARG A 25 6.97 29.73 5.06
CA ARG A 25 6.32 28.46 4.68
C ARG A 25 4.81 28.66 4.72
N VAL A 26 4.14 28.26 3.64
CA VAL A 26 2.67 28.26 3.58
C VAL A 26 2.14 27.33 4.68
N PRO A 27 1.14 27.74 5.46
CA PRO A 27 0.53 26.86 6.46
C PRO A 27 -0.08 25.63 5.78
N LEU A 28 0.33 24.45 6.24
CA LEU A 28 -0.17 23.16 5.70
C LEU A 28 -1.61 22.87 6.11
N VAL A 29 -2.03 23.40 7.27
CA VAL A 29 -3.42 23.34 7.75
C VAL A 29 -4.02 24.72 7.60
N LEU A 30 -4.97 24.85 6.67
CA LEU A 30 -5.68 26.09 6.42
C LEU A 30 -6.75 26.35 7.50
N ASN A 31 -7.22 27.59 7.60
CA ASN A 31 -8.36 27.99 8.44
C ASN A 31 -8.18 27.77 9.96
N ARG A 32 -6.93 27.70 10.47
CA ARG A 32 -6.59 27.64 11.91
C ARG A 32 -7.50 26.68 12.72
N ARG A 33 -7.67 25.45 12.22
CA ARG A 33 -8.51 24.44 12.88
C ARG A 33 -7.89 23.97 14.19
N ASN A 34 -8.72 23.79 15.23
CA ASN A 34 -8.30 23.22 16.51
C ASN A 34 -8.26 21.68 16.46
N PHE A 35 -7.64 21.05 17.47
CA PHE A 35 -7.50 19.59 17.52
C PHE A 35 -8.84 18.86 17.65
N SER A 36 -9.77 19.40 18.44
CA SER A 36 -11.12 18.82 18.60
C SER A 36 -11.86 18.72 17.28
N TRP A 37 -11.79 19.75 16.44
CA TRP A 37 -12.41 19.78 15.11
C TRP A 37 -11.83 18.70 14.18
N ILE A 38 -10.51 18.47 14.23
CA ILE A 38 -9.86 17.42 13.43
C ILE A 38 -10.33 16.05 13.89
N THR A 39 -10.36 15.80 15.20
CA THR A 39 -10.84 14.53 15.76
C THR A 39 -12.27 14.26 15.34
N GLU A 40 -13.18 15.21 15.56
CA GLU A 40 -14.60 15.11 15.20
C GLU A 40 -14.78 14.87 13.70
N ARG A 41 -13.98 15.53 12.85
CA ARG A 41 -14.08 15.38 11.40
C ARG A 41 -13.63 14.00 10.93
N ILE A 42 -12.61 13.42 11.56
CA ILE A 42 -12.08 12.10 11.21
C ILE A 42 -12.96 11.00 11.80
N SER A 43 -13.35 11.10 13.07
CA SER A 43 -14.23 10.13 13.74
C SER A 43 -15.61 10.10 13.09
N GLY A 44 -16.15 11.26 12.70
CA GLY A 44 -17.43 11.36 12.01
C GLY A 44 -17.48 10.61 10.68
N ALA A 45 -16.34 10.38 10.02
CA ALA A 45 -16.28 9.54 8.82
C ALA A 45 -16.48 8.03 9.12
N VAL A 46 -16.18 7.61 10.35
CA VAL A 46 -16.31 6.23 10.83
C VAL A 46 -17.63 6.02 11.56
N GLU A 47 -18.07 7.00 12.35
CA GLU A 47 -19.29 6.95 13.16
C GLU A 47 -20.57 7.20 12.34
N GLY A 48 -20.47 7.99 11.26
CA GLY A 48 -21.59 8.30 10.39
C GLY A 48 -22.01 7.11 9.52
N ALA A 49 -23.29 7.07 9.16
CA ALA A 49 -23.79 6.09 8.19
C ALA A 49 -23.12 6.29 6.82
N ALA A 50 -22.68 5.19 6.20
CA ALA A 50 -22.06 5.24 4.88
C ALA A 50 -23.05 5.82 3.85
N PRO A 51 -22.63 6.82 3.06
CA PRO A 51 -23.50 7.47 2.09
C PRO A 51 -23.89 6.50 0.97
N ARG A 52 -25.04 6.72 0.33
CA ARG A 52 -25.57 5.80 -0.70
C ARG A 52 -24.60 5.55 -1.86
N TRP A 53 -23.83 6.57 -2.26
CA TRP A 53 -22.83 6.41 -3.32
C TRP A 53 -21.73 5.40 -2.95
N TRP A 54 -21.36 5.30 -1.66
CA TRP A 54 -20.35 4.37 -1.19
C TRP A 54 -20.79 2.92 -1.40
N TRP A 55 -22.06 2.62 -1.11
CA TRP A 55 -22.65 1.31 -1.34
C TRP A 55 -22.70 0.93 -2.82
N VAL A 56 -23.00 1.88 -3.70
CA VAL A 56 -22.98 1.65 -5.16
C VAL A 56 -21.56 1.35 -5.63
N THR A 57 -20.57 2.15 -5.22
CA THR A 57 -19.17 1.91 -5.57
C THR A 57 -18.68 0.58 -5.03
N PHE A 58 -19.01 0.26 -3.77
CA PHE A 58 -18.63 -0.99 -3.13
C PHE A 58 -19.24 -2.20 -3.84
N ALA A 59 -20.51 -2.14 -4.23
CA ALA A 59 -21.16 -3.21 -4.97
C ALA A 59 -20.45 -3.49 -6.30
N ILE A 60 -20.15 -2.44 -7.08
CA ILE A 60 -19.46 -2.58 -8.37
C ILE A 60 -18.06 -3.16 -8.18
N THR A 61 -17.25 -2.61 -7.27
CA THR A 61 -15.88 -3.11 -7.06
C THR A 61 -15.87 -4.53 -6.50
N SER A 62 -16.83 -4.87 -5.63
CA SER A 62 -16.96 -6.23 -5.07
C SER A 62 -17.36 -7.24 -6.14
N MET A 63 -18.26 -6.87 -7.06
CA MET A 63 -18.63 -7.74 -8.19
C MET A 63 -17.43 -8.03 -9.10
N VAL A 64 -16.64 -6.99 -9.43
CA VAL A 64 -15.42 -7.15 -10.23
C VAL A 64 -14.39 -8.01 -9.50
N ALA A 65 -14.20 -7.80 -8.19
CA ALA A 65 -13.29 -8.62 -7.38
C ALA A 65 -13.73 -10.10 -7.33
N MET A 66 -15.02 -10.36 -7.13
CA MET A 66 -15.58 -11.72 -7.14
C MET A 66 -15.42 -12.41 -8.50
N PHE A 67 -15.60 -11.67 -9.60
CA PHE A 67 -15.33 -12.18 -10.94
C PHE A 67 -13.84 -12.51 -11.12
N GLY A 68 -12.94 -11.66 -10.63
CA GLY A 68 -11.50 -11.94 -10.62
C GLY A 68 -11.15 -13.21 -9.85
N LEU A 69 -11.71 -13.41 -8.65
CA LEU A 69 -11.52 -14.64 -7.86
C LEU A 69 -12.05 -15.87 -8.58
N PHE A 70 -13.18 -15.75 -9.28
CA PHE A 70 -13.71 -16.83 -10.13
C PHE A 70 -12.74 -17.19 -11.27
N CYS A 71 -12.20 -16.20 -11.98
CA CYS A 71 -11.18 -16.43 -13.02
C CYS A 71 -9.91 -17.09 -12.46
N LEU A 72 -9.47 -16.73 -11.26
CA LEU A 72 -8.34 -17.39 -10.59
C LEU A 72 -8.65 -18.85 -10.26
N GLY A 73 -9.86 -19.15 -9.76
CA GLY A 73 -10.28 -20.54 -9.52
C GLY A 73 -10.35 -21.37 -10.80
N TYR A 74 -10.81 -20.77 -11.90
CA TYR A 74 -10.82 -21.40 -13.22
C TYR A 74 -9.39 -21.69 -13.71
N GLN A 75 -8.47 -20.74 -13.58
CA GLN A 75 -7.06 -20.90 -13.92
C GLN A 75 -6.41 -22.05 -13.14
N ILE A 76 -6.63 -22.11 -11.82
CA ILE A 76 -6.03 -23.14 -10.96
C ILE A 76 -6.57 -24.54 -11.32
N SER A 77 -7.83 -24.65 -11.72
CA SER A 77 -8.45 -25.93 -12.08
C SER A 77 -8.13 -26.41 -13.50
N THR A 78 -7.93 -25.50 -14.45
CA THR A 78 -7.66 -25.84 -15.87
C THR A 78 -6.20 -25.74 -16.28
N GLY A 79 -5.37 -25.07 -15.47
CA GLY A 79 -3.93 -24.93 -15.66
C GLY A 79 -3.50 -23.60 -16.29
N VAL A 80 -2.19 -23.34 -16.29
CA VAL A 80 -1.64 -22.01 -16.62
C VAL A 80 -1.83 -21.59 -18.08
N GLY A 81 -2.07 -22.55 -18.98
CA GLY A 81 -2.24 -22.31 -20.41
C GLY A 81 -3.43 -21.42 -20.77
N VAL A 82 -4.44 -21.29 -19.90
CA VAL A 82 -5.61 -20.42 -20.13
C VAL A 82 -5.24 -18.94 -20.26
N TRP A 83 -4.08 -18.52 -19.74
CA TRP A 83 -3.56 -17.17 -19.91
C TRP A 83 -3.14 -16.82 -21.34
N GLY A 84 -3.02 -17.80 -22.22
CA GLY A 84 -2.58 -17.57 -23.60
C GLY A 84 -1.09 -17.27 -23.72
N LEU A 85 -0.29 -17.70 -22.74
CA LEU A 85 1.16 -17.68 -22.82
C LEU A 85 1.64 -18.62 -23.93
N ASN A 86 2.65 -18.21 -24.67
CA ASN A 86 3.21 -18.98 -25.79
C ASN A 86 4.71 -19.13 -25.61
N HIS A 87 5.29 -20.24 -26.07
CA HIS A 87 6.75 -20.33 -26.14
C HIS A 87 7.22 -19.50 -27.35
N PRO A 88 8.18 -18.56 -27.21
CA PRO A 88 9.14 -18.40 -26.10
C PRO A 88 8.75 -17.44 -24.98
N VAL A 89 7.66 -16.68 -25.10
CA VAL A 89 7.21 -15.69 -24.10
C VAL A 89 6.38 -16.36 -23.00
N GLY A 90 7.09 -16.95 -22.03
CA GLY A 90 6.50 -17.62 -20.87
C GLY A 90 5.95 -16.70 -19.79
N TRP A 91 6.20 -15.38 -19.88
CA TRP A 91 5.73 -14.35 -18.96
C TRP A 91 5.20 -13.15 -19.73
N ALA A 92 4.04 -12.63 -19.33
CA ALA A 92 3.40 -11.48 -19.93
C ALA A 92 2.63 -10.70 -18.86
N TRP A 93 1.30 -10.74 -18.88
CA TRP A 93 0.43 -9.97 -17.99
C TRP A 93 0.58 -10.34 -16.51
N ASP A 94 1.02 -11.56 -16.23
CA ASP A 94 1.23 -12.08 -14.89
C ASP A 94 2.33 -11.34 -14.14
N ILE A 95 3.55 -11.35 -14.69
CA ILE A 95 4.66 -10.62 -14.08
C ILE A 95 4.52 -9.12 -14.30
N THR A 96 3.96 -8.69 -15.43
CA THR A 96 3.73 -7.26 -15.66
C THR A 96 2.82 -6.66 -14.58
N ASN A 97 1.72 -7.34 -14.25
CA ASN A 97 0.83 -6.87 -13.18
C ASN A 97 1.46 -7.04 -11.79
N PHE A 98 2.21 -8.11 -11.53
CA PHE A 98 2.96 -8.27 -10.28
C PHE A 98 3.87 -7.07 -10.01
N VAL A 99 4.74 -6.74 -10.97
CA VAL A 99 5.69 -5.61 -10.85
C VAL A 99 4.94 -4.29 -10.78
N PHE A 100 3.84 -4.13 -11.52
CA PHE A 100 3.00 -2.93 -11.46
C PHE A 100 2.44 -2.69 -10.06
N TRP A 101 1.86 -3.71 -9.43
CA TRP A 101 1.29 -3.59 -8.08
C TRP A 101 2.36 -3.34 -7.01
N ILE A 102 3.52 -4.02 -7.08
CA ILE A 102 4.66 -3.73 -6.19
C ILE A 102 5.13 -2.28 -6.38
N GLY A 103 5.20 -1.80 -7.63
CA GLY A 103 5.53 -0.41 -7.96
C GLY A 103 4.60 0.60 -7.29
N ILE A 104 3.29 0.35 -7.29
CA ILE A 104 2.31 1.18 -6.57
C ILE A 104 2.60 1.18 -5.06
N GLY A 105 2.91 0.01 -4.49
CA GLY A 105 3.23 -0.12 -3.07
C GLY A 105 4.46 0.71 -2.65
N HIS A 106 5.49 0.79 -3.48
CA HIS A 106 6.69 1.58 -3.19
C HIS A 106 6.41 3.07 -2.99
N ALA A 107 5.45 3.64 -3.72
CA ALA A 107 5.07 5.04 -3.54
C ALA A 107 4.55 5.32 -2.12
N GLY A 108 3.78 4.38 -1.53
CA GLY A 108 3.24 4.56 -0.19
C GLY A 108 4.29 4.44 0.91
N THR A 109 5.21 3.48 0.82
CA THR A 109 6.33 3.34 1.77
C THR A 109 7.31 4.51 1.70
N LEU A 110 7.53 5.10 0.51
CA LEU A 110 8.30 6.33 0.36
C LEU A 110 7.66 7.49 1.13
N ILE A 111 6.34 7.66 0.99
CA ILE A 111 5.61 8.72 1.67
C ILE A 111 5.63 8.51 3.20
N SER A 112 5.58 7.27 3.69
CA SER A 112 5.51 7.01 5.12
C SER A 112 6.86 7.00 5.83
N ALA A 113 7.87 6.36 5.24
CA ALA A 113 9.20 6.23 5.85
C ALA A 113 10.18 7.32 5.39
N ILE A 114 10.37 7.50 4.08
CA ILE A 114 11.42 8.39 3.55
C ILE A 114 11.10 9.85 3.88
N LEU A 115 9.86 10.29 3.67
CA LEU A 115 9.47 11.66 4.03
C LEU A 115 9.55 11.92 5.54
N TYR A 116 9.40 10.89 6.38
CA TYR A 116 9.62 11.01 7.81
C TYR A 116 11.11 11.25 8.14
N LEU A 117 12.01 10.48 7.54
CA LEU A 117 13.47 10.67 7.68
C LEU A 117 13.91 12.06 7.21
N LEU A 118 13.34 12.54 6.11
CA LEU A 118 13.57 13.89 5.58
C LEU A 118 12.83 15.01 6.34
N ARG A 119 12.18 14.68 7.46
CA ARG A 119 11.42 15.59 8.33
C ARG A 119 10.40 16.46 7.57
N GLN A 120 9.79 15.91 6.52
CA GLN A 120 8.79 16.60 5.71
C GLN A 120 7.42 16.56 6.40
N LYS A 121 7.00 17.71 6.96
CA LYS A 121 5.78 17.82 7.77
C LYS A 121 4.47 17.66 6.98
N TRP A 122 4.49 17.78 5.65
CA TRP A 122 3.29 17.69 4.81
C TRP A 122 2.77 16.25 4.64
N ARG A 123 3.59 15.23 4.92
CA ARG A 123 3.17 13.83 4.84
C ARG A 123 2.02 13.48 5.79
N THR A 124 1.87 14.23 6.89
CA THR A 124 0.95 13.90 8.00
C THR A 124 -0.50 13.74 7.56
N SER A 125 -0.95 14.49 6.56
CA SER A 125 -2.33 14.41 6.06
C SER A 125 -2.60 13.21 5.13
N ILE A 126 -1.55 12.57 4.60
CA ILE A 126 -1.67 11.49 3.60
C ILE A 126 -1.06 10.16 4.08
N ASN A 127 -0.34 10.16 5.19
CA ASN A 127 0.43 9.00 5.65
C ASN A 127 -0.42 7.72 5.77
N ARG A 128 -1.59 7.83 6.42
CA ARG A 128 -2.46 6.69 6.69
C ARG A 128 -3.09 6.11 5.43
N SER A 129 -3.47 6.97 4.47
CA SER A 129 -4.01 6.50 3.18
C SER A 129 -2.92 5.90 2.30
N ALA A 130 -1.70 6.45 2.34
CA ALA A 130 -0.54 5.90 1.64
C ALA A 130 -0.12 4.51 2.18
N GLU A 131 -0.13 4.32 3.50
CA GLU A 131 0.10 3.02 4.14
C GLU A 131 -0.99 2.01 3.76
N ALA A 132 -2.27 2.39 3.83
CA ALA A 132 -3.38 1.52 3.43
C ALA A 132 -3.28 1.13 1.94
N MET A 133 -2.98 2.09 1.06
CA MET A 133 -2.74 1.83 -0.37
C MET A 133 -1.62 0.80 -0.58
N THR A 134 -0.53 0.91 0.19
CA THR A 134 0.58 -0.04 0.14
C THR A 134 0.13 -1.45 0.50
N LEU A 135 -0.59 -1.61 1.62
CA LEU A 135 -1.06 -2.91 2.09
C LEU A 135 -1.96 -3.58 1.05
N PHE A 136 -2.93 -2.85 0.48
CA PHE A 136 -3.80 -3.41 -0.56
C PHE A 136 -3.05 -3.72 -1.85
N ALA A 137 -2.10 -2.87 -2.26
CA ALA A 137 -1.28 -3.12 -3.44
C ALA A 137 -0.41 -4.38 -3.28
N VAL A 138 0.20 -4.58 -2.11
CA VAL A 138 0.99 -5.79 -1.81
C VAL A 138 0.11 -7.04 -1.77
N ILE A 139 -1.10 -6.96 -1.20
CA ILE A 139 -2.06 -8.09 -1.22
C ILE A 139 -2.40 -8.47 -2.68
N CYS A 140 -2.68 -7.49 -3.53
CA CYS A 140 -2.93 -7.74 -4.96
C CYS A 140 -1.71 -8.29 -5.69
N ALA A 141 -0.50 -7.78 -5.37
CA ALA A 141 0.74 -8.27 -5.95
C ALA A 141 1.01 -9.72 -5.57
N ALA A 142 0.85 -10.09 -4.29
CA ALA A 142 1.18 -11.41 -3.75
C ALA A 142 0.35 -12.55 -4.37
N ILE A 143 -0.82 -12.23 -4.94
CA ILE A 143 -1.63 -13.21 -5.68
C ILE A 143 -0.85 -13.76 -6.88
N PHE A 144 -0.16 -12.90 -7.65
CA PHE A 144 0.49 -13.29 -8.90
C PHE A 144 1.59 -14.35 -8.69
N PRO A 145 2.58 -14.19 -7.78
CA PRO A 145 3.54 -15.22 -7.44
C PRO A 145 2.89 -16.57 -7.09
N GLY A 146 1.76 -16.54 -6.40
CA GLY A 146 1.01 -17.74 -6.04
C GLY A 146 0.35 -18.43 -7.23
N VAL A 147 -0.31 -17.70 -8.13
CA VAL A 147 -1.17 -18.28 -9.18
C VAL A 147 -0.51 -18.46 -10.54
N HIS A 148 0.57 -17.73 -10.83
CA HIS A 148 1.27 -17.84 -12.11
C HIS A 148 2.09 -19.13 -12.26
N VAL A 149 2.28 -19.87 -11.16
CA VAL A 149 3.02 -21.12 -11.13
C VAL A 149 2.09 -22.29 -11.48
N GLY A 150 2.55 -23.18 -12.36
CA GLY A 150 1.75 -24.33 -12.82
C GLY A 150 1.27 -25.30 -11.74
N ARG A 151 1.94 -25.35 -10.58
CA ARG A 151 1.60 -26.22 -9.45
C ARG A 151 1.52 -25.42 -8.15
N VAL A 152 0.48 -24.60 -8.04
CA VAL A 152 0.22 -23.73 -6.88
C VAL A 152 0.27 -24.49 -5.55
N TRP A 153 -0.24 -25.72 -5.49
CA TRP A 153 -0.26 -26.54 -4.28
C TRP A 153 1.15 -26.93 -3.77
N MET A 154 2.19 -26.76 -4.56
CA MET A 154 3.59 -26.97 -4.16
C MET A 154 4.29 -25.67 -3.73
N ALA A 155 3.59 -24.54 -3.64
CA ALA A 155 4.18 -23.25 -3.26
C ALA A 155 4.88 -23.29 -1.89
N TRP A 156 4.48 -24.19 -0.99
CA TRP A 156 5.12 -24.37 0.31
C TRP A 156 6.60 -24.79 0.22
N TYR A 157 7.06 -25.37 -0.90
CA TYR A 157 8.48 -25.68 -1.14
C TYR A 157 9.37 -24.44 -1.31
N LEU A 158 8.78 -23.25 -1.48
CA LEU A 158 9.55 -21.99 -1.52
C LEU A 158 10.01 -21.57 -0.12
N ALA A 159 9.28 -21.99 0.92
CA ALA A 159 9.69 -21.72 2.29
C ALA A 159 10.86 -22.63 2.70
N PRO A 160 11.88 -22.10 3.40
CA PRO A 160 13.03 -22.88 3.85
C PRO A 160 12.67 -23.72 5.08
N LEU A 161 11.83 -24.73 4.89
CA LEU A 161 11.34 -25.62 5.95
C LEU A 161 12.04 -26.99 5.88
N PRO A 162 12.49 -27.55 7.02
CA PRO A 162 12.98 -28.92 7.07
C PRO A 162 11.90 -29.90 6.57
N ASN A 163 12.25 -30.78 5.63
CA ASN A 163 11.37 -31.82 5.11
C ASN A 163 12.05 -33.18 5.20
N ASN A 164 11.26 -34.26 5.10
CA ASN A 164 11.74 -35.64 5.18
C ASN A 164 12.78 -36.00 4.11
N TYR A 165 12.89 -35.20 3.05
CA TYR A 165 13.81 -35.43 1.94
C TYR A 165 15.11 -34.63 2.05
N GLY A 166 15.27 -33.78 3.07
CA GLY A 166 16.46 -32.93 3.25
C GLY A 166 16.68 -31.91 2.13
N ILE A 167 15.63 -31.60 1.36
CA ILE A 167 15.70 -30.70 0.20
C ILE A 167 15.50 -29.26 0.64
N TRP A 168 16.31 -28.35 0.11
CA TRP A 168 16.25 -26.91 0.39
C TRP A 168 16.01 -26.09 -0.88
N PRO A 169 15.42 -24.88 -0.77
CA PRO A 169 15.32 -23.93 -1.86
C PRO A 169 16.71 -23.49 -2.38
N ASN A 170 16.79 -23.12 -3.65
CA ASN A 170 18.00 -22.53 -4.22
C ASN A 170 18.09 -21.03 -3.91
N PHE A 171 18.90 -20.68 -2.90
CA PHE A 171 19.14 -19.30 -2.45
C PHE A 171 19.83 -18.37 -3.45
N ARG A 172 20.22 -18.84 -4.64
CA ARG A 172 20.76 -18.00 -5.72
C ARG A 172 19.70 -17.48 -6.70
N SER A 173 18.46 -17.96 -6.58
CA SER A 173 17.38 -17.57 -7.50
C SER A 173 16.77 -16.21 -7.10
N PRO A 174 16.69 -15.23 -8.01
CA PRO A 174 16.02 -13.97 -7.73
C PRO A 174 14.53 -14.15 -7.44
N LEU A 175 13.86 -15.14 -8.05
CA LEU A 175 12.46 -15.46 -7.76
C LEU A 175 12.25 -15.94 -6.32
N LEU A 176 13.26 -16.57 -5.71
CA LEU A 176 13.18 -16.94 -4.30
C LEU A 176 13.38 -15.71 -3.41
N TRP A 177 14.22 -14.76 -3.81
CA TRP A 177 14.39 -13.50 -3.07
C TRP A 177 13.09 -12.68 -3.06
N ASP A 178 12.32 -12.69 -4.15
CA ASP A 178 11.01 -12.06 -4.21
C ASP A 178 10.05 -12.60 -3.14
N VAL A 179 10.08 -13.91 -2.84
CA VAL A 179 9.24 -14.53 -1.80
C VAL A 179 9.56 -14.00 -0.40
N PHE A 180 10.82 -13.63 -0.14
CA PHE A 180 11.23 -13.05 1.14
C PHE A 180 11.09 -11.53 1.20
N ALA A 181 11.16 -10.86 0.05
CA ALA A 181 11.10 -9.41 -0.05
C ALA A 181 9.68 -8.87 0.06
N VAL A 182 8.70 -9.62 -0.45
CA VAL A 182 7.26 -9.33 -0.38
C VAL A 182 6.70 -9.74 0.97
#